data_AF-W3V574-F1
#
_entry.id   AF-W3V574-F1
#
_cell.length_a   1.000
_cell.length_b   1.000
_cell.length_c   1.000
_cell.angle_alpha   90.00
_cell.angle_beta   90.00
_cell.angle_gamma   90.00
#
_symmetry.space_group_name_H-M   'P 1'
#
loop_
_entity.id
_entity.type
_entity.pdbx_description
1 polymer ?
#
loop_
_entity_poly.entity_id
_entity_poly.type
_entity_poly.pdbx_seq_one_letter_code
_entity_poly.pdbx_strand_id
1 'polypeptide(L)'
;MKILKVTLSLLFLYFIYWSMGDTFFNWLFPFSSSEKEQLITVEGIVPKYTKPYVSAEYISKNCLEYQLDAGMSPFKVPTYYELDLDIKADPQTGYFQAKLPFNGGGWCKWKINRAFVSVGYAD
;
A
#
# COMPACT_ATOMS: atom_id res chain seq x y z
N MET A 1 -20.91 -25.08 31.22
CA MET A 1 -19.51 -24.80 30.80
C MET A 1 -19.33 -24.43 29.33
N LYS A 2 -20.04 -25.04 28.36
CA LYS A 2 -19.87 -24.70 26.92
C LYS A 2 -20.17 -23.22 26.61
N ILE A 3 -21.27 -22.68 27.13
CA ILE A 3 -21.67 -21.28 26.88
C ILE A 3 -20.63 -20.30 27.42
N LEU A 4 -20.16 -20.50 28.67
CA LEU A 4 -19.11 -19.68 29.28
C LEU A 4 -17.81 -19.68 28.48
N LYS A 5 -17.39 -20.84 27.95
CA LYS A 5 -16.20 -20.92 27.08
C LYS A 5 -16.39 -20.15 25.77
N VAL A 6 -17.58 -20.21 25.18
CA VAL A 6 -17.88 -19.51 23.92
C VAL A 6 -17.93 -18.00 24.14
N THR A 7 -18.58 -17.51 25.20
CA THR A 7 -18.60 -16.08 25.52
C THR A 7 -17.21 -15.56 25.87
N LEU A 8 -16.40 -16.31 26.62
CA LEU A 8 -15.02 -15.93 26.92
C LEU A 8 -14.16 -15.86 25.65
N SER A 9 -14.34 -16.79 24.73
CA SER A 9 -13.65 -16.79 23.42
C SER A 9 -14.03 -15.59 22.56
N LEU A 10 -15.33 -15.25 22.50
CA LEU A 10 -15.81 -14.08 21.75
C LEU A 10 -15.30 -12.76 22.35
N LEU A 11 -15.28 -12.65 23.69
CA LEU A 11 -14.70 -11.50 24.38
C LEU A 11 -13.19 -11.37 24.12
N PHE A 12 -12.48 -12.49 24.06
CA PHE A 12 -11.05 -12.50 23.76
C PHE A 12 -10.77 -12.07 22.31
N LEU A 13 -11.55 -12.54 21.33
CA LEU A 13 -11.45 -12.10 19.93
C LEU A 13 -11.80 -10.62 19.77
N TYR A 14 -12.82 -10.13 20.50
CA TYR A 14 -13.18 -8.72 20.53
C TYR A 14 -12.05 -7.86 21.13
N PHE A 15 -11.40 -8.35 22.19
CA PHE A 15 -10.26 -7.69 22.80
C PHE A 15 -9.05 -7.61 21.86
N ILE A 16 -8.75 -8.68 21.10
CA ILE A 16 -7.68 -8.67 20.09
C ILE A 16 -8.00 -7.67 18.98
N TYR A 17 -9.25 -7.67 18.48
CA TYR A 17 -9.71 -6.74 17.46
C TYR A 17 -9.56 -5.27 17.90
N TRP A 18 -9.86 -4.96 19.16
CA TRP A 18 -9.79 -3.60 19.69
C TRP A 18 -8.36 -3.18 20.08
N SER A 19 -7.55 -4.09 20.63
CA SER A 19 -6.20 -3.76 21.14
C SER A 19 -5.11 -3.77 20.07
N MET A 20 -5.25 -4.59 19.02
CA MET A 20 -4.24 -4.75 17.98
C MET A 20 -4.76 -4.44 16.57
N GLY A 21 -6.04 -4.10 16.43
CA GLY A 21 -6.79 -4.05 15.17
C GLY A 21 -6.03 -3.48 13.98
N ASP A 22 -5.81 -2.16 13.94
CA ASP A 22 -5.32 -1.53 12.71
C ASP A 22 -3.91 -1.98 12.30
N THR A 23 -2.99 -2.08 13.26
CA THR A 23 -1.61 -2.52 13.00
C THR A 23 -1.55 -4.00 12.60
N PHE A 24 -2.30 -4.86 13.30
CA PHE A 24 -2.32 -6.30 13.05
C PHE A 24 -3.05 -6.65 11.75
N PHE A 25 -4.19 -6.02 11.47
CA PHE A 25 -4.93 -6.24 10.23
C PHE A 25 -4.27 -5.57 9.04
N ASN A 26 -3.57 -4.45 9.20
CA ASN A 26 -2.69 -3.93 8.14
C ASN A 26 -1.55 -4.91 7.85
N TRP A 27 -0.96 -5.53 8.88
CA TRP A 27 0.07 -6.57 8.66
C TRP A 27 -0.49 -7.82 7.95
N LEU A 28 -1.69 -8.28 8.32
CA LEU A 28 -2.34 -9.43 7.68
C LEU A 28 -2.89 -9.14 6.28
N PHE A 29 -3.41 -7.92 6.07
CA PHE A 29 -4.07 -7.49 4.84
C PHE A 29 -3.53 -6.10 4.41
N PRO A 30 -2.24 -6.04 3.99
CA PRO A 30 -1.55 -4.78 3.76
C PRO A 30 -2.09 -4.09 2.52
N PHE A 31 -1.49 -4.37 1.36
CA PHE A 31 -1.93 -3.89 0.07
C PHE A 31 -2.63 -5.04 -0.66
N SER A 32 -3.86 -4.81 -1.10
CA SER A 32 -4.66 -5.78 -1.84
C SER A 32 -5.60 -5.03 -2.78
N SER A 33 -5.11 -4.73 -3.98
CA SER A 33 -5.94 -4.21 -5.06
C SER A 33 -6.87 -5.30 -5.56
N SER A 34 -8.16 -5.02 -5.75
CA SER A 34 -9.08 -5.99 -6.34
C SER A 34 -8.92 -6.03 -7.86
N GLU A 35 -9.01 -7.21 -8.48
CA GLU A 35 -8.88 -7.38 -9.94
C GLU A 35 -9.88 -6.55 -10.78
N LYS A 36 -10.98 -6.07 -10.19
CA LYS A 36 -12.02 -5.30 -10.88
C LYS A 36 -11.88 -3.79 -10.73
N GLU A 37 -10.81 -3.31 -10.12
CA GLU A 37 -10.61 -1.88 -9.87
C GLU A 37 -9.99 -1.15 -11.05
N GLN A 38 -10.24 0.16 -11.08
CA GLN A 38 -9.65 1.08 -12.06
C GLN A 38 -8.12 1.00 -12.01
N LEU A 39 -7.51 0.77 -13.17
CA LEU A 39 -6.05 0.69 -13.32
C LEU A 39 -5.54 1.93 -14.06
N ILE A 40 -4.38 2.42 -13.63
CA ILE A 40 -3.58 3.41 -14.33
C ILE A 40 -2.52 2.64 -15.11
N THR A 41 -2.56 2.75 -16.43
CA THR A 41 -1.51 2.20 -17.29
C THR A 41 -0.45 3.27 -17.50
N VAL A 42 0.80 2.93 -17.20
CA VAL A 42 1.97 3.75 -17.47
C VAL A 42 2.75 3.05 -18.57
N GLU A 43 3.02 3.75 -19.66
CA GLU A 43 3.81 3.22 -20.76
C GLU A 43 4.77 4.27 -21.29
N GLY A 44 5.88 3.80 -21.85
CA GLY A 44 6.91 4.67 -22.38
C GLY A 44 8.01 3.89 -23.07
N ILE A 45 8.96 4.63 -23.65
CA ILE A 45 10.15 4.07 -24.26
C ILE A 45 11.35 4.63 -23.51
N VAL A 46 12.20 3.77 -22.97
CA VAL A 46 13.43 4.19 -22.30
C VAL A 46 14.58 4.37 -23.28
N PRO A 47 15.46 5.36 -23.04
CA PRO A 47 16.73 5.47 -23.77
C PRO A 47 17.62 4.24 -23.62
N LYS A 48 18.56 4.08 -24.55
CA LYS A 48 19.61 3.05 -24.43
C LYS A 48 20.40 3.23 -23.13
N TYR A 49 20.85 2.11 -22.57
CA TYR A 49 21.69 2.08 -21.36
C TYR A 49 20.99 2.60 -20.11
N THR A 50 19.66 2.51 -20.08
CA THR A 50 18.86 2.93 -18.94
C THR A 50 17.81 1.88 -18.56
N LYS A 51 17.39 1.89 -17.29
CA LYS A 51 16.33 1.05 -16.74
C LYS A 51 15.16 1.93 -16.28
N PRO A 52 13.90 1.61 -16.65
CA PRO A 52 12.74 2.31 -16.11
C PRO A 52 12.44 1.83 -14.68
N TYR A 53 11.91 2.75 -13.88
CA TYR A 53 11.36 2.49 -12.57
C TYR A 53 9.97 3.12 -12.50
N VAL A 54 8.99 2.31 -12.12
CA VAL A 54 7.63 2.78 -11.88
C VAL A 54 7.29 2.44 -10.44
N SER A 55 6.95 3.47 -9.67
CA SER A 55 6.49 3.33 -8.30
C SER A 55 5.26 4.18 -8.05
N ALA A 56 4.57 3.90 -6.95
CA ALA A 56 3.42 4.68 -6.53
C ALA A 56 3.35 4.78 -5.01
N GLU A 57 3.02 5.97 -4.55
CA GLU A 57 2.69 6.25 -3.17
C GLU A 57 1.17 6.21 -3.00
N TYR A 58 0.72 5.45 -2.01
CA TYR A 58 -0.67 5.34 -1.59
C TYR A 58 -0.85 5.97 -0.23
N ILE A 59 -2.00 6.59 -0.01
CA ILE A 59 -2.39 7.21 1.25
C ILE A 59 -3.60 6.50 1.85
N SER A 60 -3.61 6.32 3.16
CA SER A 60 -4.77 5.89 3.92
C SER A 60 -5.25 6.99 4.86
N LYS A 61 -6.56 7.24 4.86
CA LYS A 61 -7.24 8.04 5.89
C LYS A 61 -7.89 7.17 6.97
N ASN A 62 -7.81 5.85 6.82
CA ASN A 62 -8.43 4.86 7.70
C ASN A 62 -7.42 4.37 8.74
N CYS A 63 -6.26 3.93 8.27
CA CYS A 63 -5.11 3.71 9.13
C CYS A 63 -4.44 5.06 9.35
N LEU A 64 -4.28 5.43 10.62
CA LEU A 64 -3.65 6.68 11.01
C LEU A 64 -2.45 6.35 11.89
N GLU A 65 -1.36 7.07 11.69
CA GLU A 65 -0.19 7.03 12.54
C GLU A 65 -0.25 8.15 13.57
N TYR A 66 0.29 7.88 14.76
CA TYR A 66 0.46 8.91 15.78
C TYR A 66 1.79 9.60 15.57
N GLN A 67 1.76 10.92 15.50
CA GLN A 67 2.93 11.78 15.56
C GLN A 67 2.83 12.70 16.77
N LEU A 68 3.97 13.22 17.22
CA LEU A 68 4.04 14.20 18.29
C LEU A 68 4.24 15.58 17.69
N ASP A 69 3.46 16.55 18.14
CA ASP A 69 3.71 17.95 17.78
C ASP A 69 4.91 18.51 18.57
N ALA A 70 5.30 19.76 18.28
CA ALA A 70 6.40 20.43 18.98
C ALA A 70 6.15 20.58 20.50
N GLY A 71 4.90 20.48 20.95
CA GLY A 71 4.49 20.48 22.35
C GLY A 71 4.38 19.07 22.95
N MET A 72 4.88 18.03 22.27
CA MET A 72 4.79 16.62 22.70
C MET A 72 3.35 16.09 22.83
N SER A 73 2.37 16.75 22.20
CA SER A 73 1.00 16.27 22.17
C SER A 73 0.80 15.29 21.00
N PRO A 74 0.19 14.11 21.22
CA PRO A 74 -0.05 13.16 20.16
C PRO A 74 -1.19 13.62 19.24
N PHE A 75 -0.96 13.59 17.94
CA PHE A 75 -1.98 13.81 16.91
C PHE A 75 -1.90 12.73 15.84
N LYS A 76 -3.02 12.51 15.16
CA LYS A 76 -3.16 11.47 14.14
C LYS A 76 -2.92 12.04 12.75
N VAL A 77 -2.10 11.38 11.95
CA VAL A 77 -1.85 11.71 10.55
C VAL A 77 -2.19 10.53 9.63
N PRO A 78 -2.54 10.80 8.36
CA PRO A 78 -2.64 9.76 7.35
C PRO A 78 -1.36 8.94 7.24
N THR A 79 -1.48 7.64 6.98
CA THR A 79 -0.34 6.77 6.68
C THR A 79 -0.11 6.66 5.19
N TYR A 80 1.13 6.30 4.83
CA TYR A 80 1.57 6.15 3.45
C TYR A 80 2.11 4.74 3.21
N TYR A 81 1.92 4.25 1.99
CA TYR A 81 2.43 2.97 1.52
C TYR A 81 3.07 3.16 0.15
N GLU A 82 4.31 2.69 -0.02
CA GLU A 82 5.03 2.76 -1.29
C GLU A 82 4.98 1.40 -1.99
N LEU A 83 4.63 1.42 -3.28
CA LEU A 83 4.60 0.27 -4.15
C LEU A 83 5.62 0.48 -5.28
N ASP A 84 6.68 -0.31 -5.27
CA ASP A 84 7.65 -0.36 -6.36
C ASP A 84 7.35 -1.54 -7.28
N LEU A 85 7.28 -1.29 -8.59
CA LEU A 85 7.12 -2.32 -9.60
C LEU A 85 8.47 -2.62 -10.26
N ASP A 86 8.92 -3.89 -10.18
CA ASP A 86 10.05 -4.34 -11.00
C ASP A 86 9.58 -4.53 -12.44
N ILE A 87 9.85 -3.53 -13.27
CA ILE A 87 9.52 -3.52 -14.68
C ILE A 87 10.77 -3.66 -15.53
N LYS A 88 10.60 -4.32 -16.68
CA LYS A 88 11.65 -4.48 -17.68
C LYS A 88 11.18 -3.83 -18.97
N ALA A 89 12.07 -3.08 -19.58
CA ALA A 89 11.88 -2.60 -20.94
C ALA A 89 12.27 -3.68 -21.93
N ASP A 90 11.62 -3.68 -23.08
CA ASP A 90 12.01 -4.48 -24.23
C ASP A 90 13.44 -4.07 -24.68
N PRO A 91 14.37 -5.02 -24.86
CA PRO A 91 15.77 -4.68 -25.14
C PRO A 91 16.01 -4.15 -26.55
N GLN A 92 15.10 -4.37 -27.50
CA GLN A 92 15.24 -3.90 -28.88
C GLN A 92 14.62 -2.52 -29.08
N THR A 93 13.44 -2.31 -28.49
CA THR A 93 12.61 -1.11 -28.69
C THR A 93 12.66 -0.13 -27.53
N GLY A 94 13.10 -0.57 -26.35
CA GLY A 94 13.06 0.22 -25.10
C GLY A 94 11.65 0.37 -24.53
N TYR A 95 10.62 -0.24 -25.13
CA TYR A 95 9.24 -0.07 -24.67
C TYR A 95 9.01 -0.78 -23.33
N PHE A 96 8.32 -0.11 -22.41
CA PHE A 96 7.83 -0.72 -21.17
C PHE A 96 6.38 -0.32 -20.92
N GLN A 97 5.68 -1.19 -20.21
CA GLN A 97 4.33 -0.93 -19.73
C GLN A 97 4.19 -1.47 -18.31
N ALA A 98 3.58 -0.68 -17.45
CA ALA A 98 3.27 -0.99 -16.06
C ALA A 98 1.80 -0.67 -15.78
N LYS A 99 1.18 -1.43 -14.87
CA LYS A 99 -0.19 -1.16 -14.41
C LYS A 99 -0.17 -0.91 -12.92
N LEU A 100 -0.69 0.23 -12.51
CA LEU A 100 -0.83 0.63 -11.12
C LEU A 100 -2.32 0.62 -10.76
N PRO A 101 -2.74 -0.06 -9.70
CA PRO A 101 -4.12 0.00 -9.29
C PRO A 101 -4.44 1.37 -8.67
N PHE A 102 -5.56 1.99 -9.06
CA PHE A 102 -5.97 3.27 -8.50
C PHE A 102 -6.32 3.16 -7.00
N ASN A 103 -6.89 2.01 -6.63
CA ASN A 103 -7.16 1.63 -5.25
C ASN A 103 -6.25 0.46 -4.86
N GLY A 104 -5.49 0.62 -3.77
CA GLY A 104 -4.67 -0.44 -3.20
C GLY A 104 -5.42 -1.35 -2.24
N GLY A 105 -6.70 -1.05 -1.95
CA GLY A 105 -7.57 -1.86 -1.10
C GLY A 105 -6.96 -2.18 0.28
N GLY A 106 -7.03 -3.44 0.68
CA GLY A 106 -6.55 -3.90 2.00
C GLY A 106 -7.34 -3.34 3.20
N TRP A 107 -6.84 -3.60 4.42
CA TRP A 107 -7.48 -3.12 5.66
C TRP A 107 -7.53 -1.59 5.70
N CYS A 108 -6.43 -0.95 5.32
CA CYS A 108 -6.30 0.50 5.34
C CYS A 108 -7.00 1.20 4.18
N LYS A 109 -7.67 0.49 3.26
CA LYS A 109 -8.37 1.09 2.11
C LYS A 109 -7.47 2.08 1.35
N TRP A 110 -6.28 1.62 0.99
CA TRP A 110 -5.26 2.42 0.33
C TRP A 110 -5.79 3.06 -0.95
N LYS A 111 -5.51 4.34 -1.15
CA LYS A 111 -5.83 5.08 -2.38
C LYS A 111 -4.57 5.71 -2.94
N ILE A 112 -4.46 5.76 -4.25
CA ILE A 112 -3.28 6.37 -4.87
C ILE A 112 -3.17 7.84 -4.46
N ASN A 113 -1.98 8.23 -4.02
CA ASN A 113 -1.62 9.61 -3.76
C ASN A 113 -0.83 10.18 -4.95
N ARG A 114 0.22 9.45 -5.36
CA ARG A 114 1.13 9.84 -6.45
C ARG A 114 1.66 8.61 -7.18
N ALA A 115 1.95 8.77 -8.46
CA ALA A 115 2.70 7.81 -9.26
C ALA A 115 3.99 8.46 -9.72
N PHE A 116 5.08 7.70 -9.71
CA PHE A 116 6.40 8.12 -10.12
C PHE A 116 6.87 7.26 -11.29
N VAL A 117 7.45 7.93 -12.28
CA VAL A 117 8.12 7.29 -13.41
C VAL A 117 9.51 7.90 -13.48
N SER A 118 10.52 7.07 -13.27
CA SER A 118 11.91 7.50 -13.33
C SER A 118 12.73 6.53 -14.18
N VAL A 119 13.90 6.99 -14.56
CA VAL A 119 14.82 6.25 -15.42
C VAL A 119 16.20 6.38 -14.79
N GLY A 120 16.88 5.25 -14.59
CA GLY A 120 18.24 5.19 -14.08
C GLY A 120 19.22 4.66 -15.12
N TYR A 121 20.46 5.12 -15.08
CA TYR A 121 21.54 4.55 -15.89
C TYR A 121 21.82 3.10 -15.46
N ALA A 122 22.00 2.19 -16.42
CA ALA A 122 22.00 0.73 -16.17
C ALA A 122 23.11 -0.05 -16.90
N ASP A 123 24.19 0.64 -17.30
CA ASP A 123 25.36 0.08 -17.99
C ASP A 123 26.60 -0.05 -17.08
#